data_AF-A0A2D9K336-F1
#
_entry.id   AF-A0A2D9K336-F1
#
_cell.length_a   1.000
_cell.length_b   1.000
_cell.length_c   1.000
_cell.angle_alpha   90.00
_cell.angle_beta   90.00
_cell.angle_gamma   90.00
#
_symmetry.space_group_name_H-M   'P 1'
#
loop_
_entity.id
_entity.type
_entity.pdbx_description
1 polymer ?
#
loop_
_entity_poly.entity_id
_entity_poly.type
_entity_poly.pdbx_seq_one_letter_code
_entity_poly.pdbx_strand_id
1 'polypeptide(L)'
;MPISEPSQLGDFLYAFLGILFEGAPYIVLGTIISGFIDAYLPSNAIDRFLPRNRSMAIFMSGLLGAVFPVCECAIVPVIRRLVQKGLPLSCAITYMLSAPIVNPIVALSTFSAFAGNDAMFMTISRIGIAY
;
A
#
# COMPACT_ATOMS: atom_id res chain seq x y z
N MET A 1 -29.46 -21.90 1.65
CA MET A 1 -29.27 -22.43 3.02
C MET A 1 -29.78 -21.36 3.97
N PRO A 2 -30.81 -21.65 4.79
CA PRO A 2 -31.53 -20.65 5.55
C PRO A 2 -30.77 -20.35 6.86
N ILE A 3 -30.46 -19.09 7.15
CA ILE A 3 -29.98 -18.67 8.48
C ILE A 3 -31.01 -17.71 9.05
N SER A 4 -31.59 -18.15 10.16
CA SER A 4 -32.66 -17.54 10.96
C SER A 4 -32.11 -16.46 11.91
N GLU A 5 -32.79 -15.31 11.94
CA GLU A 5 -32.74 -14.20 12.92
C GLU A 5 -31.40 -13.46 13.20
N PRO A 6 -31.42 -12.11 13.30
CA PRO A 6 -30.26 -11.24 13.16
C PRO A 6 -29.52 -11.08 14.50
N SER A 7 -28.43 -11.82 14.68
CA SER A 7 -27.40 -11.35 15.60
C SER A 7 -26.51 -10.39 14.82
N GLN A 8 -26.73 -9.08 14.96
CA GLN A 8 -25.81 -8.04 14.44
C GLN A 8 -24.34 -8.36 14.77
N LEU A 9 -24.12 -9.04 15.90
CA LEU A 9 -22.84 -9.58 16.34
C LEU A 9 -22.32 -10.73 15.47
N GLY A 10 -23.18 -11.67 15.05
CA GLY A 10 -22.80 -12.76 14.16
C GLY A 10 -22.33 -12.24 12.80
N ASP A 11 -23.12 -11.37 12.17
CA ASP A 11 -22.77 -10.78 10.88
C ASP A 11 -21.50 -9.93 10.96
N PHE A 12 -21.33 -9.16 12.04
CA PHE A 12 -20.11 -8.41 12.31
C PHE A 12 -18.89 -9.34 12.49
N LEU A 13 -19.03 -10.42 13.27
CA LEU A 13 -17.96 -11.39 13.50
C LEU A 13 -17.59 -12.12 12.20
N TYR A 14 -18.56 -12.48 11.36
CA TYR A 14 -18.31 -13.09 10.06
C TYR A 14 -17.59 -12.13 9.12
N ALA A 15 -18.02 -10.87 9.03
CA ALA A 15 -17.34 -9.86 8.21
C ALA A 15 -15.90 -9.62 8.70
N PHE A 16 -15.71 -9.50 10.02
CA PHE A 16 -14.39 -9.32 10.62
C PHE A 16 -13.47 -10.51 10.37
N LEU A 17 -13.94 -11.74 10.62
CA LEU A 17 -13.17 -12.96 10.34
C LEU A 17 -12.86 -13.10 8.84
N GLY A 18 -13.81 -12.74 7.97
CA GLY A 18 -13.64 -12.76 6.53
C GLY A 18 -12.47 -11.89 6.09
N ILE A 19 -12.47 -10.62 6.49
CA ILE A 19 -11.39 -9.67 6.19
C ILE A 19 -10.06 -10.16 6.77
N LEU A 20 -10.06 -10.73 7.98
CA LEU A 20 -8.86 -11.24 8.62
C LEU A 20 -8.26 -12.42 7.85
N PHE A 21 -9.09 -13.40 7.45
CA PHE A 21 -8.66 -14.56 6.68
C PHE A 21 -8.24 -14.20 5.25
N GLU A 22 -8.89 -13.21 4.66
CA GLU A 22 -8.52 -12.70 3.35
C GLU A 22 -7.21 -11.92 3.39
N GLY A 23 -6.99 -11.10 4.42
CA GLY A 23 -5.77 -10.31 4.61
C GLY A 23 -4.56 -11.10 5.13
N ALA A 24 -4.78 -12.14 5.92
CA ALA A 24 -3.74 -12.98 6.52
C ALA A 24 -2.67 -13.48 5.53
N PRO A 25 -3.01 -14.09 4.37
CA PRO A 25 -2.01 -14.57 3.42
C PRO A 25 -1.16 -13.41 2.86
N TYR A 26 -1.75 -12.23 2.62
CA TYR A 26 -1.03 -11.07 2.13
C TYR A 26 -0.09 -10.48 3.18
N ILE A 27 -0.48 -10.47 4.46
CA ILE A 27 0.38 -10.04 5.56
C ILE A 27 1.56 -11.00 5.72
N VAL A 28 1.31 -12.32 5.64
CA VAL A 28 2.38 -13.33 5.71
C VAL A 28 3.35 -13.18 4.54
N LEU A 29 2.85 -13.03 3.32
CA LEU A 29 3.69 -12.74 2.14
C LEU A 29 4.48 -11.45 2.30
N GLY A 30 3.84 -10.37 2.73
CA GLY A 30 4.46 -9.06 2.95
C GLY A 30 5.57 -9.11 4.01
N THR A 31 5.34 -9.85 5.09
CA THR A 31 6.33 -10.05 6.16
C THR A 31 7.52 -10.89 5.68
N ILE A 32 7.29 -11.97 4.93
CA ILE A 32 8.37 -12.75 4.31
C ILE A 32 9.20 -11.88 3.37
N ILE A 33 8.56 -11.14 2.46
CA ILE A 33 9.25 -10.23 1.53
C ILE A 33 10.02 -9.16 2.31
N SER A 34 9.44 -8.59 3.37
CA SER A 34 10.13 -7.61 4.20
C SER A 34 11.37 -8.20 4.90
N GLY A 35 11.31 -9.47 5.32
CA GLY A 35 12.45 -10.19 5.90
C GLY A 35 13.54 -10.49 4.87
N PHE A 36 13.17 -10.81 3.63
CA PHE A 36 14.12 -10.95 2.52
C PHE A 36 14.79 -9.62 2.17
N ILE A 37 14.01 -8.54 2.05
CA ILE A 37 14.55 -7.19 1.84
C ILE A 37 15.50 -6.85 2.99
N ASP A 38 15.14 -7.19 4.23
CA ASP A 38 16.00 -6.94 5.37
C ASP A 38 17.30 -7.76 5.35
N ALA A 39 17.25 -9.04 4.98
CA ALA A 39 18.44 -9.87 4.89
C ALA A 39 19.39 -9.42 3.77
N TYR A 40 18.84 -8.97 2.63
CA TYR A 40 19.62 -8.65 1.43
C TYR A 40 19.97 -7.16 1.27
N LEU A 41 19.24 -6.24 1.90
CA LEU A 41 19.48 -4.80 1.75
C LEU A 41 20.49 -4.31 2.81
N PRO A 42 21.74 -4.00 2.48
CA PRO A 42 22.69 -3.47 3.46
C PRO A 42 22.27 -2.06 3.92
N SER A 43 22.57 -1.69 5.16
CA SER A 43 22.17 -0.37 5.72
C SER A 43 22.67 0.82 4.90
N ASN A 44 23.83 0.66 4.24
CA ASN A 44 24.42 1.66 3.34
C ASN A 44 23.71 1.79 1.98
N ALA A 45 22.83 0.84 1.61
CA ALA A 45 22.07 0.94 0.37
C ALA A 45 21.06 2.08 0.43
N ILE A 46 20.45 2.32 1.60
CA ILE A 46 19.50 3.42 1.79
C ILE A 46 20.21 4.76 1.56
N ASP A 47 21.37 4.99 2.19
CA ASP A 47 22.16 6.22 2.00
C ASP A 47 22.73 6.39 0.57
N ARG A 48 22.91 5.28 -0.16
CA ARG A 48 23.43 5.32 -1.55
C ARG A 48 22.31 5.53 -2.58
N PHE A 49 21.12 5.00 -2.33
CA PHE A 49 19.96 5.15 -3.22
C PHE A 49 19.16 6.42 -2.93
N LEU A 50 19.11 6.89 -1.68
CA LEU A 50 18.43 8.14 -1.35
C LEU A 50 19.37 9.33 -1.58
N PRO A 51 18.93 10.34 -2.35
CA PRO A 51 19.72 11.54 -2.57
C PRO A 51 19.88 12.32 -1.26
N ARG A 52 21.03 12.99 -1.11
CA ARG A 52 21.37 13.84 0.06
C ARG A 52 20.31 14.93 0.33
N ASN A 53 19.57 15.33 -0.71
CA ASN A 53 18.49 16.31 -0.64
C ASN A 53 17.17 15.65 -0.22
N ARG A 54 16.67 16.01 0.97
CA ARG A 54 15.40 15.52 1.54
C ARG A 54 14.20 15.65 0.60
N SER A 55 14.08 16.76 -0.14
CA SER A 55 12.96 16.97 -1.07
C SER A 55 12.98 15.98 -2.25
N MET A 56 14.16 15.75 -2.82
CA MET A 56 14.32 14.76 -3.89
C MET A 56 14.13 13.33 -3.39
N ALA A 57 14.55 13.04 -2.16
CA ALA A 57 14.31 11.74 -1.53
C ALA A 57 12.80 11.46 -1.40
N ILE A 58 12.02 12.46 -0.99
CA ILE A 58 10.56 12.37 -0.90
C ILE A 58 9.93 12.14 -2.28
N PHE A 59 10.34 12.90 -3.29
CA PHE A 59 9.81 12.76 -4.65
C PHE A 59 10.13 11.38 -5.26
N MET A 60 11.37 10.90 -5.09
CA MET A 60 11.77 9.54 -5.51
C MET A 60 10.96 8.46 -4.79
N SER A 61 10.65 8.66 -3.51
CA SER A 61 9.82 7.74 -2.71
C SER A 61 8.39 7.68 -3.22
N GLY A 62 7.82 8.82 -3.63
CA GLY A 62 6.52 8.89 -4.29
C GLY A 62 6.51 8.10 -5.60
N LEU A 63 7.51 8.33 -6.45
CA LEU A 63 7.72 7.60 -7.72
C LEU A 63 7.90 6.09 -7.51
N LEU A 64 8.59 5.69 -6.45
CA LEU A 64 8.73 4.27 -6.09
C LEU A 64 7.38 3.61 -5.84
N GLY A 65 6.38 4.37 -5.33
CA GLY A 65 5.00 3.91 -5.16
C GLY A 65 4.34 3.50 -6.48
N ALA A 66 4.65 4.22 -7.57
CA ALA A 66 4.14 3.89 -8.90
C ALA A 66 4.81 2.65 -9.51
N VAL A 67 6.10 2.44 -9.21
CA VAL A 67 6.83 1.25 -9.70
C VAL A 67 6.50 0.01 -8.89
N PHE A 68 6.35 0.16 -7.57
CA PHE A 68 6.07 -0.92 -6.62
C PHE A 68 4.76 -0.65 -5.87
N PRO A 69 3.60 -0.87 -6.50
CA PRO A 69 2.31 -0.78 -5.82
C PRO A 69 2.16 -1.97 -4.88
N VAL A 70 2.29 -1.72 -3.58
CA VAL A 70 2.09 -2.73 -2.53
C VAL A 70 0.69 -2.55 -1.95
N CYS A 71 0.00 -3.66 -1.64
CA CYS A 71 -1.29 -3.59 -0.97
C CYS A 71 -1.15 -3.00 0.44
N GLU A 72 -2.18 -2.27 0.89
CA GLU A 72 -2.18 -1.63 2.21
C GLU A 72 -1.96 -2.63 3.37
N CYS A 73 -2.34 -3.90 3.18
CA CYS A 73 -2.11 -4.98 4.15
C CYS A 73 -0.61 -5.35 4.29
N ALA A 74 0.17 -5.23 3.21
CA ALA A 74 1.58 -5.62 3.18
C ALA A 74 2.54 -4.43 3.31
N ILE A 75 2.10 -3.20 3.03
CA ILE A 75 2.97 -2.02 3.04
C ILE A 75 3.46 -1.66 4.44
N VAL A 76 2.62 -1.88 5.47
CA VAL A 76 2.94 -1.57 6.87
C VAL A 76 4.14 -2.37 7.38
N PRO A 77 4.18 -3.72 7.30
CA PRO A 77 5.34 -4.49 7.77
C PRO A 77 6.61 -4.17 6.97
N VAL A 78 6.50 -3.98 5.65
CA VAL A 78 7.64 -3.65 4.78
C VAL A 78 8.26 -2.31 5.15
N ILE A 79 7.44 -1.26 5.28
CA ILE A 79 7.92 0.08 5.60
C ILE A 79 8.46 0.16 7.03
N ARG A 80 7.81 -0.51 7.99
CA ARG A 80 8.32 -0.59 9.36
C ARG A 80 9.75 -1.15 9.39
N ARG A 81 10.03 -2.16 8.56
CA ARG A 81 11.37 -2.75 8.47
C ARG A 81 12.37 -1.81 7.79
N LEU A 82 11.97 -1.14 6.71
CA LEU A 82 12.82 -0.14 6.04
C LEU A 82 13.16 1.06 6.94
N VAL A 83 12.21 1.53 7.74
CA VAL A 83 12.44 2.62 8.72
C VAL A 83 13.42 2.17 9.81
N GLN A 84 13.32 0.93 10.29
CA GLN A 84 14.30 0.36 11.24
C GLN A 84 15.73 0.33 10.68
N LYS A 85 15.89 0.26 9.36
CA LYS A 85 17.19 0.32 8.68
C LYS A 85 17.74 1.72 8.41
N GLY A 86 16.96 2.77 8.68
CA GLY A 86 17.39 4.16 8.48
C GLY A 86 16.65 4.91 7.38
N LEU A 87 15.58 4.36 6.78
CA LEU A 87 14.72 5.13 5.88
C LEU A 87 14.08 6.30 6.67
N PRO A 88 14.23 7.56 6.22
CA PRO A 88 13.60 8.69 6.90
C PRO A 88 12.07 8.57 6.85
N LEU A 89 11.41 8.88 7.97
CA LEU A 89 9.95 8.75 8.09
C LEU A 89 9.18 9.52 7.01
N SER A 90 9.69 10.67 6.57
CA SER A 90 9.04 11.45 5.50
C SER A 90 8.91 10.64 4.20
N CYS A 91 9.96 9.92 3.81
CA CYS A 91 9.95 9.05 2.62
C CYS A 91 9.01 7.86 2.79
N ALA A 92 9.00 7.26 3.98
CA ALA A 92 8.10 6.16 4.32
C ALA A 92 6.62 6.55 4.19
N ILE A 93 6.23 7.70 4.75
CA ILE A 93 4.86 8.20 4.70
C ILE A 93 4.47 8.56 3.27
N THR A 94 5.35 9.22 2.51
CA THR A 94 5.09 9.54 1.10
C THR A 94 4.87 8.29 0.26
N TYR A 95 5.67 7.24 0.46
CA TYR A 95 5.46 5.98 -0.23
C TYR A 95 4.15 5.29 0.18
N MET A 96 3.82 5.28 1.48
CA MET A 96 2.55 4.73 2.00
C MET A 96 1.32 5.43 1.42
N LEU A 97 1.40 6.75 1.18
CA LEU A 97 0.32 7.51 0.55
C LEU A 97 0.28 7.30 -0.96
N SER A 98 1.44 7.30 -1.63
CA SER A 98 1.53 7.16 -3.09
C SER A 98 1.05 5.79 -3.56
N ALA A 99 1.51 4.70 -2.93
CA ALA A 99 1.27 3.32 -3.36
C ALA A 99 -0.21 2.96 -3.63
N PRO A 100 -1.19 3.27 -2.77
CA PRO A 100 -2.59 3.00 -3.05
C PRO A 100 -3.19 3.94 -4.12
N ILE A 101 -2.69 5.17 -4.24
CA ILE A 101 -3.22 6.16 -5.19
C ILE A 101 -2.88 5.78 -6.64
N VAL A 102 -1.65 5.30 -6.85
CA VAL A 102 -1.13 4.89 -8.16
C VAL A 102 -1.38 3.41 -8.47
N ASN A 103 -2.04 2.68 -7.57
CA ASN A 103 -2.28 1.25 -7.75
C ASN A 103 -3.17 1.01 -8.99
N PRO A 104 -2.69 0.29 -10.01
CA PRO A 104 -3.45 0.07 -11.24
C PRO A 104 -4.75 -0.71 -10.99
N ILE A 105 -4.78 -1.59 -10.00
CA ILE A 105 -5.99 -2.35 -9.64
C ILE A 105 -7.07 -1.40 -9.10
N VAL A 106 -6.67 -0.42 -8.29
CA VAL A 106 -7.57 0.60 -7.74
C VAL A 106 -7.99 1.60 -8.81
N ALA A 107 -7.09 1.95 -9.73
CA ALA A 107 -7.43 2.78 -10.88
C ALA A 107 -8.46 2.10 -11.79
N LEU A 108 -8.30 0.80 -12.05
CA LEU A 108 -9.25 -0.01 -12.81
C LEU A 108 -10.59 -0.17 -12.10
N SER A 109 -10.59 -0.40 -10.78
CA SER A 109 -11.84 -0.49 -10.02
C SER A 109 -12.60 0.83 -10.05
N THR A 110 -11.90 1.96 -9.91
CA THR A 110 -12.47 3.31 -10.05
C THR A 110 -13.04 3.51 -11.46
N PHE A 111 -12.31 3.11 -12.50
CA PHE A 111 -12.78 3.22 -13.87
C PHE A 111 -14.07 2.40 -14.11
N SER A 112 -14.14 1.18 -13.56
CA SER A 112 -15.34 0.34 -13.66
C SER A 112 -16.53 0.90 -12.86
N ALA A 113 -16.27 1.47 -11.68
CA ALA A 113 -17.32 2.01 -10.80
C ALA A 113 -17.95 3.29 -11.36
N PHE A 114 -17.17 4.12 -12.07
CA PHE A 114 -17.60 5.40 -12.63
C PHE A 114 -17.79 5.38 -14.14
N ALA A 115 -17.85 4.20 -14.77
CA ALA A 115 -17.93 4.02 -16.22
C ALA A 115 -19.07 4.83 -16.90
N GLY A 116 -20.11 5.23 -16.16
CA GLY A 116 -21.22 6.06 -16.64
C GLY A 116 -21.09 7.58 -16.42
N ASN A 117 -20.13 8.07 -15.64
CA ASN A 117 -20.01 9.51 -15.29
C ASN A 117 -18.53 9.92 -15.14
N ASP A 118 -17.92 10.36 -16.26
CA ASP A 118 -16.56 10.91 -16.31
C ASP A 118 -15.47 10.07 -15.62
N ALA A 119 -15.51 8.75 -15.83
CA ALA A 119 -14.53 7.78 -15.31
C ALA A 119 -13.07 8.20 -15.57
N MET A 120 -12.79 8.72 -16.77
CA MET A 120 -11.44 9.18 -17.13
C MET A 120 -11.00 10.37 -16.28
N PHE A 121 -11.88 11.35 -16.05
CA PHE A 121 -11.53 12.54 -15.26
C PHE A 121 -11.24 12.16 -13.80
N MET A 122 -12.04 11.26 -13.21
CA MET A 122 -11.83 10.78 -11.84
C MET A 122 -10.55 9.94 -11.70
N THR A 123 -10.27 9.04 -12.65
CA THR A 123 -9.04 8.23 -12.59
C THR A 123 -7.79 9.09 -12.80
N ILE A 124 -7.82 10.05 -13.72
CA ILE A 124 -6.69 10.97 -13.97
C ILE A 124 -6.48 11.90 -12.78
N SER A 125 -7.54 12.45 -12.19
CA SER A 125 -7.42 13.30 -11.00
C SER A 125 -6.89 12.55 -9.78
N ARG A 126 -7.24 11.27 -9.59
CA ARG A 126 -6.62 10.44 -8.55
C ARG A 126 -5.10 10.38 -8.69
N ILE A 127 -4.60 10.07 -9.88
CA ILE A 127 -3.16 9.94 -10.14
C ILE A 127 -2.49 11.32 -10.13
N GLY A 128 -3.16 12.35 -10.64
CA GLY A 128 -2.67 13.72 -10.75
C GLY A 128 -2.63 14.50 -9.44
N ILE A 129 -3.41 14.13 -8.42
CA ILE A 129 -3.33 14.75 -7.08
C ILE A 129 -2.15 14.15 -6.27
N ALA A 130 -1.69 12.95 -6.62
CA ALA A 130 -0.58 12.30 -5.93
C ALA A 130 0.80 12.92 -6.23
N TYR A 131 0.94 13.68 -7.32
CA TYR A 131 2.19 14.25 -7.81
C TYR A 131 2.07 15.75 -8.06
#